data_AF-A0A225W659-F1
#
_entry.id   AF-A0A225W659-F1
#
_cell.length_a   1.000
_cell.length_b   1.000
_cell.length_c   1.000
_cell.angle_alpha   90.00
_cell.angle_beta   90.00
_cell.angle_gamma   90.00
#
_symmetry.space_group_name_H-M   'P 1'
#
loop_
_entity.id
_entity.type
_entity.pdbx_description
1 polymer ?
#
loop_
_entity_poly.entity_id
_entity_poly.type
_entity_poly.pdbx_seq_one_letter_code
_entity_poly.pdbx_strand_id
1 'polypeptide(L)'
;MTNILRTHRLDVTSVARLARGKAQSNPRPNQYLDYELAMNIEISGDKTEMETKISEKPHHSQSQTLPKHLTAVIRSIRDGKDKGRYLIVDDSVLDDWDSTVYSPLGAVDKKDIDPVIEVCLIHDLSFPDGDSTNFSFDKVCVLAISYKYVSVSANRIEELAVRFLNLVIRMLKGDVKSAYRHLTMSSQHVHWMAARLPEEKALIVDLSAPFGWSGSPRPSMIRS
;
A
#
# COMPACT_ATOMS: atom_id res chain seq x y z
N MET A 1 16.42 -12.63 -12.76
CA MET A 1 16.47 -11.73 -11.59
C MET A 1 16.80 -12.53 -10.33
N THR A 2 15.99 -13.52 -9.93
CA THR A 2 16.21 -14.38 -8.75
C THR A 2 17.64 -14.94 -8.60
N ASN A 3 18.23 -15.50 -9.67
CA ASN A 3 19.60 -16.03 -9.61
C ASN A 3 20.63 -14.96 -9.24
N ILE A 4 20.49 -13.73 -9.76
CA ILE A 4 21.37 -12.61 -9.43
C ILE A 4 21.21 -12.23 -7.95
N LEU A 5 19.98 -12.25 -7.43
CA LEU A 5 19.71 -11.96 -6.02
C LEU A 5 20.43 -12.95 -5.10
N ARG A 6 20.36 -14.25 -5.42
CA ARG A 6 21.02 -15.31 -4.66
C ARG A 6 22.54 -15.26 -4.77
N THR A 7 23.07 -15.09 -5.98
CA THR A 7 24.52 -14.97 -6.21
C THR A 7 25.12 -13.83 -5.38
N HIS A 8 24.40 -12.72 -5.22
CA HIS A 8 24.85 -11.56 -4.46
C HIS A 8 24.29 -11.47 -3.04
N ARG A 9 23.56 -12.51 -2.57
CA ARG A 9 22.92 -12.55 -1.24
C ARG A 9 22.15 -11.28 -0.90
N LEU A 10 21.39 -10.77 -1.87
CA LEU A 10 20.63 -9.53 -1.70
C LEU A 10 19.35 -9.78 -0.91
N ASP A 11 19.21 -9.06 0.21
CA ASP A 11 17.96 -9.01 0.97
C ASP A 11 16.89 -8.18 0.24
N VAL A 12 15.63 -8.35 0.64
CA VAL A 12 14.48 -7.62 0.06
C VAL A 12 14.67 -6.10 0.07
N THR A 13 15.32 -5.56 1.11
CA THR A 13 15.66 -4.14 1.22
C THR A 13 16.59 -3.68 0.11
N SER A 14 17.67 -4.42 -0.12
CA SER A 14 18.68 -4.11 -1.14
C SER A 14 18.11 -4.23 -2.54
N VAL A 15 17.27 -5.25 -2.78
CA VAL A 15 16.57 -5.41 -4.06
C VAL A 15 15.61 -4.27 -4.30
N ALA A 16 14.84 -3.85 -3.30
CA ALA A 16 13.94 -2.70 -3.42
C ALA A 16 14.67 -1.37 -3.65
N ARG A 17 15.90 -1.21 -3.12
CA ARG A 17 16.75 -0.04 -3.43
C ARG A 17 17.25 -0.07 -4.86
N LEU A 18 17.76 -1.23 -5.30
CA LEU A 18 18.27 -1.44 -6.65
C LEU A 18 17.19 -1.23 -7.71
N ALA A 19 16.01 -1.82 -7.50
CA ALA A 19 14.87 -1.69 -8.40
C ALA A 19 14.39 -0.24 -8.59
N ARG A 20 14.69 0.65 -7.62
CA ARG A 20 14.30 2.07 -7.64
C ARG A 20 15.42 3.01 -8.03
N GLY A 21 16.63 2.52 -8.29
CA GLY A 21 17.81 3.36 -8.55
C GLY A 21 18.17 4.29 -7.39
N LYS A 22 17.83 3.93 -6.14
CA LYS A 22 18.11 4.77 -4.98
C LYS A 22 19.57 4.69 -4.56
N ALA A 23 20.26 5.83 -4.50
CA ALA A 23 21.60 5.95 -3.96
C ALA A 23 21.62 5.81 -2.42
N GLN A 24 22.72 5.28 -1.89
CA GLN A 24 22.92 5.06 -0.45
C GLN A 24 22.88 6.38 0.35
N SER A 25 23.22 7.51 -0.29
CA SER A 25 23.24 8.85 0.31
C SER A 25 21.87 9.46 0.59
N ASN A 26 20.79 8.97 -0.04
CA ASN A 26 19.43 9.42 0.24
C ASN A 26 18.42 8.25 0.20
N PRO A 27 18.27 7.51 1.31
CA PRO A 27 17.40 6.32 1.35
C PRO A 27 15.90 6.64 1.36
N ARG A 28 15.52 7.92 1.49
CA ARG A 28 14.11 8.33 1.67
C ARG A 28 13.21 7.87 0.51
N PRO A 29 11.99 7.38 0.78
CA PRO A 29 10.96 7.28 -0.26
C PRO A 29 10.57 8.66 -0.78
N ASN A 30 10.01 8.70 -1.99
CA ASN A 30 9.45 9.91 -2.60
C ASN A 30 10.42 11.11 -2.59
N GLN A 31 11.63 10.95 -3.13
CA GLN A 31 12.67 11.99 -3.09
C GLN A 31 12.28 13.32 -3.76
N TYR A 32 11.21 13.32 -4.57
CA TYR A 32 10.65 14.50 -5.23
C TYR A 32 9.57 15.21 -4.40
N LEU A 33 9.11 14.63 -3.28
CA LEU A 33 8.26 15.35 -2.33
C LEU A 33 9.14 16.32 -1.56
N ASP A 34 8.85 17.61 -1.72
CA ASP A 34 9.45 18.65 -0.90
C ASP A 34 8.85 18.57 0.51
N TYR A 35 9.63 18.01 1.42
CA TYR A 35 9.24 17.84 2.81
C TYR A 35 9.12 19.17 3.56
N GLU A 36 9.84 20.23 3.14
CA GLU A 36 9.69 21.57 3.72
C GLU A 36 8.31 22.13 3.35
N LEU A 37 7.91 22.02 2.08
CA LEU A 37 6.58 22.42 1.63
C LEU A 37 5.47 21.55 2.27
N ALA A 38 5.72 20.25 2.45
CA ALA A 38 4.77 19.33 3.09
C ALA A 38 4.65 19.56 4.61
N MET A 39 5.75 19.87 5.32
CA MET A 39 5.74 20.22 6.75
C MET A 39 5.12 21.60 7.01
N ASN A 40 5.27 22.55 6.07
CA ASN A 40 4.59 23.85 6.14
C ASN A 40 3.07 23.74 5.94
N ILE A 41 2.56 22.57 5.55
CA ILE A 41 1.13 22.21 5.48
C ILE A 41 0.70 21.38 6.72
N GLU A 42 1.48 21.43 7.81
CA GLU A 42 1.13 21.07 9.22
C GLU A 42 1.86 19.82 9.79
N ILE A 43 2.51 20.08 10.94
CA ILE A 43 2.96 19.21 12.07
C ILE A 43 4.42 18.72 12.10
N SER A 44 5.11 19.20 13.15
CA SER A 44 6.34 18.68 13.75
C SER A 44 6.14 17.31 14.39
N GLY A 45 6.98 16.33 14.08
CA GLY A 45 6.97 15.03 14.74
C GLY A 45 8.32 14.35 14.60
N ASP A 46 8.91 14.00 15.74
CA ASP A 46 10.24 13.45 15.91
C ASP A 46 10.37 12.02 15.35
N LYS A 47 11.59 11.65 14.95
CA LYS A 47 11.89 10.35 14.34
C LYS A 47 12.12 9.30 15.44
N THR A 48 11.44 8.16 15.38
CA THR A 48 11.80 7.00 16.21
C THR A 48 11.81 5.71 15.40
N GLU A 49 12.84 4.91 15.63
CA GLU A 49 13.12 3.61 15.02
C GLU A 49 12.13 2.53 15.50
N MET A 50 11.76 1.60 14.61
CA MET A 50 10.90 0.46 14.91
C MET A 50 11.72 -0.72 15.44
N GLU A 51 11.28 -1.33 16.55
CA GLU A 51 11.80 -2.62 17.02
C GLU A 51 10.98 -3.79 16.46
N THR A 52 11.68 -4.75 15.84
CA THR A 52 11.12 -6.00 15.30
C THR A 52 10.95 -7.08 16.37
N LYS A 53 9.75 -7.61 16.54
CA LYS A 53 9.52 -8.94 17.14
C LYS A 53 9.28 -9.95 16.02
N ILE A 54 10.05 -11.03 16.00
CA ILE A 54 9.93 -12.13 15.05
C ILE A 54 9.16 -13.26 15.76
N SER A 55 8.09 -13.76 15.14
CA SER A 55 7.34 -14.94 15.57
C SER A 55 7.09 -15.89 14.39
N GLU A 56 6.85 -17.16 14.69
CA GLU A 56 6.85 -18.30 13.75
C GLU A 56 5.70 -18.25 12.71
N LYS A 57 6.04 -18.60 11.45
CA LYS A 57 5.19 -18.48 10.25
C LYS A 57 3.93 -19.37 10.31
N PRO A 58 2.69 -18.82 10.20
CA PRO A 58 1.47 -19.61 10.07
C PRO A 58 1.19 -20.12 8.64
N HIS A 59 0.52 -21.28 8.55
CA HIS A 59 0.08 -21.91 7.30
C HIS A 59 -1.11 -21.20 6.63
N HIS A 60 -1.10 -21.17 5.29
CA HIS A 60 -1.83 -20.23 4.43
C HIS A 60 -3.26 -20.64 4.05
N SER A 61 -4.22 -19.74 4.24
CA SER A 61 -5.58 -19.83 3.68
C SER A 61 -5.69 -18.90 2.48
N GLN A 62 -5.76 -19.45 1.27
CA GLN A 62 -5.92 -18.68 0.03
C GLN A 62 -7.39 -18.25 -0.16
N SER A 63 -7.62 -17.07 -0.75
CA SER A 63 -8.98 -16.66 -1.13
C SER A 63 -9.52 -17.55 -2.25
N GLN A 64 -10.73 -18.11 -2.07
CA GLN A 64 -11.39 -19.01 -3.02
C GLN A 64 -11.67 -18.36 -4.40
N THR A 65 -11.54 -17.03 -4.53
CA THR A 65 -11.82 -16.31 -5.79
C THR A 65 -10.61 -16.17 -6.71
N LEU A 66 -9.38 -16.33 -6.20
CA LEU A 66 -8.17 -16.05 -6.98
C LEU A 66 -8.02 -16.96 -8.22
N PRO A 67 -8.23 -18.29 -8.13
CA PRO A 67 -8.08 -19.16 -9.30
C PRO A 67 -9.02 -18.82 -10.46
N LYS A 68 -10.23 -18.30 -10.15
CA LYS A 68 -11.22 -17.88 -11.17
C LYS A 68 -10.76 -16.68 -11.98
N HIS A 69 -9.96 -15.79 -11.37
CA HIS A 69 -9.53 -14.53 -11.96
C HIS A 69 -8.03 -14.47 -12.28
N LEU A 70 -7.33 -15.60 -12.26
CA LEU A 70 -5.87 -15.66 -12.33
C LEU A 70 -5.29 -14.86 -13.51
N THR A 71 -5.89 -14.95 -14.70
CA THR A 71 -5.42 -14.20 -15.88
C THR A 71 -5.49 -12.68 -15.67
N ALA A 72 -6.61 -12.18 -15.15
CA ALA A 72 -6.79 -10.75 -14.87
C ALA A 72 -5.89 -10.28 -13.72
N VAL A 73 -5.67 -11.12 -12.71
CA VAL A 73 -4.72 -10.91 -11.61
C VAL A 73 -3.30 -10.76 -12.13
N ILE A 74 -2.82 -11.70 -12.95
CA ILE A 74 -1.48 -11.66 -13.56
C ILE A 74 -1.31 -10.39 -14.39
N ARG A 75 -2.33 -10.00 -15.17
CA ARG A 75 -2.32 -8.76 -15.95
C ARG A 75 -2.17 -7.52 -15.04
N SER A 76 -2.94 -7.45 -13.96
CA SER A 76 -2.87 -6.37 -12.97
C SER A 76 -1.50 -6.28 -12.29
N ILE A 77 -0.92 -7.43 -11.93
CA ILE A 77 0.42 -7.53 -11.33
C ILE A 77 1.49 -7.06 -12.32
N ARG A 78 1.41 -7.46 -13.60
CA ARG A 78 2.35 -7.01 -14.65
C ARG A 78 2.26 -5.49 -14.85
N ASP A 79 1.06 -4.93 -14.98
CA ASP A 79 0.85 -3.48 -15.08
C ASP A 79 1.39 -2.74 -13.84
N GLY A 80 1.24 -3.32 -12.66
CA GLY A 80 1.83 -2.76 -11.45
C GLY A 80 3.35 -2.79 -11.44
N LYS A 81 3.98 -3.87 -11.92
CA LYS A 81 5.44 -3.94 -12.12
C LYS A 81 5.93 -2.90 -13.11
N ASP A 82 5.28 -2.77 -14.26
CA ASP A 82 5.68 -1.82 -15.31
C ASP A 82 5.61 -0.37 -14.83
N LYS A 83 4.70 -0.08 -13.88
CA LYS A 83 4.57 1.21 -13.19
C LYS A 83 5.50 1.36 -11.97
N GLY A 84 6.39 0.41 -11.72
CA GLY A 84 7.30 0.42 -10.56
C GLY A 84 6.63 0.22 -9.20
N ARG A 85 5.38 -0.25 -9.17
CA ARG A 85 4.59 -0.48 -7.94
C ARG A 85 4.88 -1.84 -7.31
N TYR A 86 5.28 -2.82 -8.12
CA TYR A 86 5.58 -4.18 -7.66
C TYR A 86 6.99 -4.61 -8.06
N LEU A 87 7.68 -5.23 -7.12
CA LEU A 87 8.81 -6.11 -7.41
C LEU A 87 8.28 -7.55 -7.49
N ILE A 88 8.60 -8.26 -8.58
CA ILE A 88 8.19 -9.66 -8.75
C ILE A 88 9.45 -10.52 -8.79
N VAL A 89 9.51 -11.48 -7.89
CA VAL A 89 10.60 -12.46 -7.77
C VAL A 89 10.00 -13.86 -7.62
N ASP A 90 10.83 -14.88 -7.81
CA ASP A 90 10.43 -16.27 -7.56
C ASP A 90 10.20 -16.47 -6.06
N ASP A 91 9.17 -17.22 -5.66
CA ASP A 91 8.81 -17.37 -4.25
C ASP A 91 9.83 -18.17 -3.43
N SER A 92 10.75 -18.89 -4.08
CA SER A 92 11.85 -19.57 -3.39
C SER A 92 12.84 -18.60 -2.72
N VAL A 93 12.81 -17.29 -3.01
CA VAL A 93 13.62 -16.32 -2.23
C VAL A 93 13.18 -16.22 -0.77
N LEU A 94 11.99 -16.72 -0.42
CA LEU A 94 11.52 -16.78 0.96
C LEU A 94 12.40 -17.68 1.85
N ASP A 95 13.17 -18.59 1.25
CA ASP A 95 14.16 -19.41 1.96
C ASP A 95 15.38 -18.59 2.40
N ASP A 96 15.65 -17.48 1.72
CA ASP A 96 16.77 -16.56 1.98
C ASP A 96 16.33 -15.28 2.70
N TRP A 97 15.02 -14.96 2.68
CA TRP A 97 14.44 -13.72 3.20
C TRP A 97 13.60 -13.94 4.47
N ASP A 98 14.25 -14.40 5.54
CA ASP A 98 13.60 -14.84 6.78
C ASP A 98 12.67 -13.80 7.43
N SER A 99 12.99 -12.51 7.30
CA SER A 99 12.21 -11.41 7.88
C SER A 99 11.02 -10.97 7.01
N THR A 100 10.78 -11.60 5.86
CA THR A 100 9.70 -11.18 4.95
C THR A 100 8.36 -11.72 5.42
N VAL A 101 7.44 -10.82 5.71
CA VAL A 101 6.03 -11.13 5.98
C VAL A 101 5.27 -11.07 4.67
N TYR A 102 4.53 -12.13 4.40
CA TYR A 102 3.75 -12.27 3.18
C TYR A 102 2.33 -12.75 3.46
N SER A 103 1.39 -12.27 2.65
CA SER A 103 -0.03 -12.62 2.79
C SER A 103 -0.66 -13.01 1.43
N PRO A 104 -1.89 -13.57 1.43
CA PRO A 104 -2.52 -14.02 0.19
C PRO A 104 -3.04 -12.85 -0.64
N LEU A 105 -3.14 -13.08 -1.95
CA LEU A 105 -3.89 -12.23 -2.85
C LEU A 105 -5.33 -12.72 -2.99
N GLY A 106 -6.24 -11.77 -3.16
CA GLY A 106 -7.62 -11.98 -3.58
C GLY A 106 -7.95 -11.16 -4.83
N ALA A 107 -9.07 -11.49 -5.46
CA ALA A 107 -9.62 -10.73 -6.56
C ALA A 107 -11.13 -10.57 -6.39
N VAL A 108 -11.64 -9.38 -6.72
CA VAL A 108 -13.07 -9.06 -6.74
C VAL A 108 -13.44 -8.39 -8.05
N ASP A 109 -14.61 -8.74 -8.57
CA ASP A 109 -15.15 -8.16 -9.80
C ASP A 109 -15.32 -6.65 -9.66
N LYS A 110 -14.93 -5.92 -10.71
CA LYS A 110 -15.21 -4.49 -10.80
C LYS A 110 -16.62 -4.29 -11.32
N LYS A 111 -17.33 -3.33 -10.73
CA LYS A 111 -18.65 -2.95 -11.23
C LYS A 111 -18.53 -2.49 -12.68
N ASP A 112 -19.43 -2.96 -13.53
CA ASP A 112 -19.56 -2.57 -14.94
C ASP A 112 -18.32 -2.89 -15.82
N ILE A 113 -17.45 -3.81 -15.39
CA ILE A 113 -16.29 -4.29 -16.16
C ILE A 113 -16.28 -5.83 -16.14
N ASP A 114 -16.05 -6.45 -17.30
CA ASP A 114 -15.90 -7.90 -17.40
C ASP A 114 -14.69 -8.37 -16.56
N PRO A 115 -14.86 -9.29 -15.60
CA PRO A 115 -13.78 -9.77 -14.74
C PRO A 115 -12.70 -10.57 -15.47
N VAL A 116 -12.91 -10.99 -16.73
CA VAL A 116 -11.86 -11.51 -17.61
C VAL A 116 -10.91 -10.39 -18.08
N ILE A 117 -11.43 -9.17 -18.18
CA ILE A 117 -10.68 -7.98 -18.60
C ILE A 117 -9.94 -7.39 -17.39
N GLU A 118 -10.66 -7.11 -16.30
CA GLU A 118 -10.09 -6.42 -15.15
C GLU A 118 -10.78 -6.80 -13.84
N VAL A 119 -9.99 -7.02 -12.81
CA VAL A 119 -10.45 -7.27 -11.44
C VAL A 119 -9.80 -6.29 -10.46
N CYS A 120 -10.43 -6.10 -9.31
CA CYS A 120 -9.83 -5.43 -8.18
C CYS A 120 -8.91 -6.42 -7.44
N LEU A 121 -7.60 -6.22 -7.55
CA LEU A 121 -6.62 -7.00 -6.79
C LEU A 121 -6.65 -6.59 -5.33
N ILE A 122 -6.86 -7.56 -4.44
CA ILE A 122 -6.88 -7.38 -2.98
C ILE A 122 -5.62 -8.00 -2.41
N HIS A 123 -4.91 -7.24 -1.59
CA HIS A 123 -3.80 -7.70 -0.78
C HIS A 123 -4.29 -7.81 0.66
N ASP A 124 -4.43 -9.03 1.18
CA ASP A 124 -4.98 -9.23 2.53
C ASP A 124 -3.92 -9.00 3.60
N LEU A 125 -3.70 -7.73 3.93
CA LEU A 125 -2.70 -7.30 4.91
C LEU A 125 -3.10 -7.57 6.36
N SER A 126 -4.29 -8.14 6.59
CA SER A 126 -4.77 -8.56 7.91
C SER A 126 -4.55 -10.06 8.15
N PHE A 127 -4.10 -10.80 7.13
CA PHE A 127 -3.72 -12.21 7.25
C PHE A 127 -2.18 -12.37 7.40
N PRO A 128 -1.70 -13.34 8.19
CA PRO A 128 -2.47 -14.18 9.11
C PRO A 128 -2.93 -13.38 10.35
N ASP A 129 -4.01 -13.81 10.97
CA ASP A 129 -4.46 -13.18 12.21
C ASP A 129 -3.36 -13.30 13.29
N GLY A 130 -3.15 -12.21 14.04
CA GLY A 130 -2.11 -12.14 15.07
C GLY A 130 -0.66 -11.96 14.60
N ASP A 131 -0.37 -12.04 13.29
CA ASP A 131 1.00 -11.89 12.77
C ASP A 131 1.07 -11.15 11.41
N SER A 132 -0.03 -10.50 11.03
CA SER A 132 -0.14 -9.76 9.78
C SER A 132 0.53 -8.40 9.82
N THR A 133 0.78 -7.84 8.65
CA THR A 133 1.27 -6.46 8.47
C THR A 133 0.41 -5.44 9.22
N ASN A 134 -0.91 -5.60 9.22
CA ASN A 134 -1.82 -4.71 9.94
C ASN A 134 -1.84 -4.95 11.44
N PHE A 135 -1.63 -6.19 11.89
CA PHE A 135 -1.52 -6.51 13.31
C PHE A 135 -0.25 -5.90 13.93
N SER A 136 0.88 -6.04 13.23
CA SER A 136 2.20 -5.54 13.65
C SER A 136 2.37 -4.03 13.48
N PHE A 137 1.39 -3.34 12.89
CA PHE A 137 1.49 -1.90 12.65
C PHE A 137 1.21 -1.10 13.94
N ASP A 138 2.22 -0.38 14.42
CA ASP A 138 2.06 0.54 15.55
C ASP A 138 1.23 1.77 15.14
N LYS A 139 0.03 1.85 15.72
CA LYS A 139 -0.93 2.93 15.46
C LYS A 139 -0.47 4.26 16.06
N VAL A 140 0.45 4.26 17.02
CA VAL A 140 1.02 5.47 17.63
C VAL A 140 1.95 6.19 16.64
N CYS A 141 2.56 5.47 15.69
CA CYS A 141 3.40 6.05 14.64
C CYS A 141 2.61 6.79 13.54
N VAL A 142 1.28 6.77 13.57
CA VAL A 142 0.47 7.54 12.61
C VAL A 142 0.40 8.98 13.09
N LEU A 143 0.85 9.91 12.25
CA LEU A 143 0.66 11.34 12.49
C LEU A 143 -0.82 11.62 12.75
N ALA A 144 -1.11 12.35 13.83
CA ALA A 144 -2.46 12.78 14.17
C ALA A 144 -2.91 13.84 13.16
N ILE A 145 -3.40 13.40 11.99
CA ILE A 145 -3.98 14.28 10.99
C ILE A 145 -5.42 14.57 11.40
N SER A 146 -5.71 15.84 11.69
CA SER A 146 -7.07 16.31 11.96
C SER A 146 -7.82 16.49 10.65
N TYR A 147 -8.75 15.59 10.36
CA TYR A 147 -9.67 15.76 9.23
C TYR A 147 -10.86 16.59 9.66
N LYS A 148 -11.18 17.64 8.90
CA LYS A 148 -12.45 18.33 9.07
C LYS A 148 -13.58 17.38 8.70
N TYR A 149 -14.55 17.23 9.60
CA TYR A 149 -15.73 16.42 9.35
C TYR A 149 -16.50 16.91 8.12
N VAL A 150 -17.18 15.97 7.45
CA VAL A 150 -18.09 16.28 6.33
C VAL A 150 -19.13 17.35 6.70
N SER A 151 -19.54 17.40 7.99
CA SER A 151 -20.44 18.43 8.51
C SER A 151 -19.90 19.84 8.35
N VAL A 152 -18.59 20.06 8.43
CA VAL A 152 -17.99 21.39 8.23
C VAL A 152 -18.19 21.84 6.77
N SER A 153 -17.98 20.92 5.82
CA SER A 153 -18.24 21.17 4.41
C SER A 153 -19.73 21.39 4.13
N ALA A 154 -20.61 20.58 4.74
CA ALA A 154 -22.06 20.70 4.59
C ALA A 154 -22.58 22.03 5.14
N ASN A 155 -22.20 22.40 6.36
CA ASN A 155 -22.57 23.67 6.99
C ASN A 155 -22.10 24.86 6.14
N ARG A 156 -20.93 24.76 5.52
CA ARG A 156 -20.42 25.81 4.63
C ARG A 156 -21.26 25.94 3.36
N ILE A 157 -21.74 24.84 2.79
CA ILE A 157 -22.66 24.87 1.63
C ILE A 157 -23.96 25.56 2.03
N GLU A 158 -24.55 25.18 3.17
CA GLU A 158 -25.80 25.76 3.67
C GLU A 158 -25.66 27.26 3.97
N GLU A 159 -24.58 27.66 4.64
CA GLU A 159 -24.28 29.07 4.92
C GLU A 159 -24.17 29.89 3.63
N LEU A 160 -23.45 29.37 2.63
CA LEU A 160 -23.32 30.04 1.34
C LEU A 160 -24.66 30.13 0.62
N ALA A 161 -25.47 29.07 0.67
CA ALA A 161 -26.79 29.02 0.04
C ALA A 161 -27.75 30.07 0.62
N VAL A 162 -27.72 30.26 1.94
CA VAL A 162 -28.51 31.30 2.62
C VAL A 162 -27.98 32.71 2.32
N ARG A 163 -26.66 32.89 2.27
CA ARG A 163 -26.04 34.21 2.06
C ARG A 163 -26.21 34.73 0.63
N PHE A 164 -26.22 33.82 -0.35
CA PHE A 164 -26.22 34.17 -1.77
C PHE A 164 -27.41 33.53 -2.51
N LEU A 165 -28.63 33.87 -2.10
CA LEU A 165 -29.90 33.30 -2.60
C LEU A 165 -30.07 33.37 -4.14
N ASN A 166 -29.39 34.29 -4.81
CA ASN A 166 -29.51 34.53 -6.25
C ASN A 166 -28.30 34.02 -7.05
N LEU A 167 -27.34 33.34 -6.41
CA LEU A 167 -26.14 32.83 -7.07
C LEU A 167 -26.14 31.30 -7.08
N VAL A 168 -25.66 30.72 -8.19
CA VAL A 168 -25.42 29.28 -8.27
C VAL A 168 -24.09 28.96 -7.62
N ILE A 169 -24.13 28.31 -6.46
CA ILE A 169 -22.94 27.81 -5.78
C ILE A 169 -22.53 26.49 -6.42
N ARG A 170 -21.27 26.40 -6.85
CA ARG A 170 -20.71 25.18 -7.45
C ARG A 170 -19.62 24.63 -6.55
N MET A 171 -19.63 23.32 -6.35
CA MET A 171 -18.57 22.60 -5.64
C MET A 171 -17.76 21.79 -6.65
N LEU A 172 -16.43 21.93 -6.58
CA LEU A 172 -15.54 21.00 -7.24
C LEU A 172 -15.26 19.85 -6.28
N LYS A 173 -15.61 18.64 -6.71
CA LYS A 173 -15.26 17.40 -6.02
C LYS A 173 -14.46 16.53 -6.97
N GLY A 174 -13.34 16.00 -6.49
CA GLY A 174 -12.51 15.05 -7.21
C GLY A 174 -12.25 13.82 -6.36
N ASP A 175 -12.02 12.69 -7.03
CA ASP A 175 -11.40 11.51 -6.44
C ASP A 175 -10.00 11.36 -7.03
N VAL A 176 -9.02 11.02 -6.20
CA VAL A 176 -7.66 10.75 -6.67
C VAL A 176 -7.50 9.25 -6.87
N LYS A 177 -7.66 8.82 -8.12
CA LYS A 177 -7.52 7.41 -8.48
C LYS A 177 -6.15 6.90 -8.03
N SER A 178 -6.16 5.85 -7.21
CA SER A 178 -4.95 5.18 -6.74
C SER A 178 -3.97 6.12 -6.01
N ALA A 179 -4.45 7.11 -5.24
CA ALA A 179 -3.62 8.06 -4.51
C ALA A 179 -2.45 7.39 -3.74
N TYR A 180 -2.74 6.33 -2.99
CA TYR A 180 -1.75 5.58 -2.21
C TYR A 180 -0.68 4.90 -3.07
N ARG A 181 -0.99 4.58 -4.33
CA ARG A 181 -0.03 3.96 -5.25
C ARG A 181 1.08 4.94 -5.70
N HIS A 182 0.90 6.24 -5.48
CA HIS A 182 1.94 7.24 -5.67
C HIS A 182 2.84 7.41 -4.45
N LEU A 183 2.48 6.83 -3.29
CA LEU A 183 3.29 6.87 -2.09
C LEU A 183 4.23 5.66 -2.08
N THR A 184 5.52 5.91 -2.32
CA THR A 184 6.54 4.86 -2.28
C THR A 184 6.78 4.41 -0.84
N MET A 185 6.82 3.09 -0.60
CA MET A 185 7.18 2.54 0.71
C MET A 185 8.68 2.70 0.99
N SER A 186 9.07 2.94 2.23
CA SER A 186 10.49 2.88 2.63
C SER A 186 11.06 1.50 2.26
N SER A 187 12.27 1.45 1.70
CA SER A 187 12.90 0.16 1.38
C SER A 187 13.13 -0.70 2.61
N GLN A 188 13.29 -0.08 3.78
CA GLN A 188 13.43 -0.79 5.05
C GLN A 188 12.13 -1.47 5.50
N HIS A 189 10.97 -1.08 4.97
CA HIS A 189 9.66 -1.59 5.38
C HIS A 189 8.95 -2.42 4.31
N VAL A 190 9.53 -2.57 3.10
CA VAL A 190 8.90 -3.37 2.04
C VAL A 190 8.84 -4.87 2.38
N HIS A 191 9.65 -5.35 3.33
CA HIS A 191 9.60 -6.73 3.82
C HIS A 191 8.28 -7.09 4.50
N TRP A 192 7.50 -6.09 4.94
CA TRP A 192 6.14 -6.27 5.46
C TRP A 192 5.05 -6.29 4.39
N MET A 193 5.41 -6.06 3.12
CA MET A 193 4.45 -5.77 2.05
C MET A 193 4.52 -6.83 0.95
N ALA A 194 4.83 -8.09 1.30
CA ALA A 194 4.91 -9.14 0.32
C ALA A 194 3.58 -9.90 0.18
N ALA A 195 3.30 -10.39 -1.01
CA ALA A 195 2.17 -11.24 -1.31
C ALA A 195 2.64 -12.45 -2.10
N ARG A 196 2.17 -13.64 -1.72
CA ARG A 196 2.53 -14.88 -2.42
C ARG A 196 1.43 -15.23 -3.42
N LEU A 197 1.84 -15.55 -4.66
CA LEU A 197 1.00 -16.11 -5.71
C LEU A 197 1.50 -17.52 -6.04
N PRO A 198 1.02 -18.56 -5.34
CA PRO A 198 1.50 -19.93 -5.49
C PRO A 198 1.36 -20.48 -6.91
N GLU A 199 0.31 -20.11 -7.63
CA GLU A 199 0.01 -20.56 -9.00
C GLU A 199 1.14 -20.22 -9.97
N GLU A 200 1.84 -19.12 -9.72
CA GLU A 200 2.96 -18.63 -10.54
C GLU A 200 4.32 -18.81 -9.85
N LYS A 201 4.36 -19.47 -8.68
CA LYS A 201 5.55 -19.56 -7.80
C LYS A 201 6.21 -18.19 -7.63
N ALA A 202 5.39 -17.17 -7.44
CA ALA A 202 5.84 -15.78 -7.44
C ALA A 202 5.62 -15.14 -6.07
N LEU A 203 6.60 -14.35 -5.65
CA LEU A 203 6.49 -13.39 -4.56
C LEU A 203 6.41 -11.99 -5.16
N ILE A 204 5.35 -11.28 -4.81
CA ILE A 204 5.07 -9.92 -5.22
C ILE A 204 5.34 -9.02 -4.02
N VAL A 205 6.31 -8.13 -4.11
CA VAL A 205 6.60 -7.15 -3.04
C VAL A 205 6.05 -5.79 -3.44
N ASP A 206 5.15 -5.26 -2.62
CA ASP A 206 4.55 -3.94 -2.79
C ASP A 206 5.59 -2.84 -2.52
N LEU A 207 5.96 -2.11 -3.56
CA LEU A 207 6.87 -0.97 -3.48
C LEU A 207 6.12 0.35 -3.24
N SER A 208 4.80 0.34 -3.30
CA SER A 208 3.91 1.47 -3.01
C SER A 208 3.01 1.14 -1.83
N ALA A 209 2.45 2.13 -1.15
CA ALA A 209 1.53 1.89 -0.05
C ALA A 209 0.31 1.11 -0.56
N PRO A 210 0.09 -0.13 -0.07
CA PRO A 210 -1.02 -0.94 -0.54
C PRO A 210 -2.35 -0.48 0.05
N PHE A 211 -3.42 -0.68 -0.71
CA PHE A 211 -4.78 -0.43 -0.21
C PHE A 211 -5.11 -1.41 0.93
N GLY A 212 -5.78 -0.93 1.97
CA GLY A 212 -6.09 -1.75 3.16
C GLY A 212 -5.00 -1.79 4.24
N TRP A 213 -3.87 -1.12 4.03
CA TRP A 213 -2.83 -0.98 5.05
C TRP A 213 -3.26 0.00 6.15
N SER A 214 -3.10 -0.39 7.42
CA SER A 214 -3.49 0.38 8.61
C SER A 214 -2.76 1.71 8.78
N GLY A 215 -1.60 1.88 8.12
CA GLY A 215 -0.85 3.13 8.04
C GLY A 215 -1.28 4.07 6.92
N SER A 216 -2.20 3.64 6.05
CA SER A 216 -2.82 4.53 5.07
C SER A 216 -3.80 5.48 5.78
N PRO A 217 -3.93 6.75 5.33
CA PRO A 217 -4.95 7.68 5.80
C PRO A 217 -6.32 7.02 5.99
N ARG A 218 -6.81 6.99 7.22
CA ARG A 218 -8.10 6.39 7.53
C ARG A 218 -9.21 7.34 7.09
N PRO A 219 -10.20 6.89 6.30
CA PRO A 219 -11.49 7.54 6.30
C PRO A 219 -11.98 7.55 7.75
N SER A 220 -12.25 8.72 8.33
CA SER A 220 -12.82 8.83 9.66
C SER A 220 -14.06 7.94 9.75
N MET A 221 -14.04 6.92 10.61
CA MET A 221 -15.21 6.08 10.87
C MET A 221 -16.38 6.97 11.30
N ILE A 222 -17.48 6.88 10.57
CA ILE A 222 -18.79 7.30 11.02
C ILE A 222 -19.11 6.42 12.23
N ARG A 223 -19.01 6.96 13.45
CA ARG A 223 -19.75 6.41 14.58
C ARG A 223 -21.15 7.02 14.48
N SER A 224 -22.11 6.19 14.08
CA SER A 224 -23.54 6.43 14.21
C SER A 224 -23.94 6.49 15.68
#